data_AF-A0AAX0XTH1-F1
#
_entry.id   AF-A0AAX0XTH1-F1
#
_cell.length_a   1.000
_cell.length_b   1.000
_cell.length_c   1.000
_cell.angle_alpha   90.00
_cell.angle_beta   90.00
_cell.angle_gamma   90.00
#
_symmetry.space_group_name_H-M   'P 1'
#
loop_
_entity.id
_entity.type
_entity.pdbx_description
1 polymer ?
#
loop_
_entity_poly.entity_id
_entity_poly.type
_entity_poly.pdbx_seq_one_letter_code
_entity_poly.pdbx_strand_id
1 'polypeptide(L)'
;MGPSRSNRGSRRPRNRAEEPVLHGTWTEEELRATVSAYLAMRTMEQNGIPFVKKRYYTELANQFGRTEKAFEYRMQNISYICALLGRTWVSGLKPAKNVGPHNAPIIERLLCELDGQPYTGKAAFEHQVSRYQTKPVLPTPIGIQEPQQRYATNTSYGRDPKVKAWVLMTAAGHCESCAQPAPFHATTGDAFLEVHHLRTLAEGGSDTISNTVALCPNCHRELHYGVNQAQKREALYQALPRLVRE
;
A
#
# COMPACT_ATOMS: atom_id res chain seq x y z
N MET A 1 76.39 4.54 -31.74
CA MET A 1 76.52 3.82 -30.46
C MET A 1 75.80 4.60 -29.37
N GLY A 2 74.93 3.94 -28.60
CA GLY A 2 74.50 4.40 -27.26
C GLY A 2 73.36 5.44 -27.20
N PRO A 3 72.53 5.44 -26.14
CA PRO A 3 71.09 5.22 -26.33
C PRO A 3 70.13 6.23 -25.69
N SER A 4 68.89 6.11 -26.13
CA SER A 4 67.62 6.58 -25.54
C SER A 4 67.52 6.43 -24.02
N ARG A 5 66.92 7.42 -23.34
CA ARG A 5 66.32 7.25 -22.01
C ARG A 5 64.90 7.84 -21.98
N SER A 6 63.94 6.94 -22.08
CA SER A 6 62.52 7.15 -21.78
C SER A 6 62.31 7.33 -20.28
N ASN A 7 61.64 8.40 -19.87
CA ASN A 7 61.20 8.61 -18.49
C ASN A 7 59.78 8.03 -18.32
N ARG A 8 59.66 6.82 -17.73
CA ARG A 8 58.37 6.20 -17.38
C ARG A 8 57.93 6.70 -16.00
N GLY A 9 57.08 7.71 -15.97
CA GLY A 9 56.33 8.10 -14.78
C GLY A 9 55.28 7.05 -14.43
N SER A 10 55.50 6.32 -13.34
CA SER A 10 54.54 5.40 -12.71
C SER A 10 53.30 6.17 -12.23
N ARG A 11 52.17 6.02 -12.92
CA ARG A 11 50.86 6.51 -12.45
C ARG A 11 50.31 5.49 -11.46
N ARG A 12 50.29 5.85 -10.17
CA ARG A 12 49.51 5.13 -9.14
C ARG A 12 48.04 5.07 -9.56
N PRO A 13 47.33 3.96 -9.30
CA PRO A 13 45.89 3.91 -9.54
C PRO A 13 45.21 4.90 -8.58
N ARG A 14 44.29 5.71 -9.12
CA ARG A 14 43.47 6.62 -8.32
C ARG A 14 42.60 5.75 -7.42
N ASN A 15 42.72 5.94 -6.10
CA ASN A 15 41.74 5.44 -5.15
C ASN A 15 40.36 5.87 -5.63
N ARG A 16 39.48 4.89 -5.83
CA ARG A 16 38.05 5.09 -6.00
C ARG A 16 37.61 5.86 -4.74
N ALA A 17 37.28 7.13 -4.90
CA ALA A 17 36.72 7.90 -3.80
C ALA A 17 35.45 7.16 -3.36
N GLU A 18 35.46 6.63 -2.15
CA GLU A 18 34.23 6.20 -1.48
C GLU A 18 33.30 7.42 -1.48
N GLU A 19 32.14 7.28 -2.11
CA GLU A 19 31.12 8.31 -2.08
C GLU A 19 30.75 8.58 -0.63
N PRO A 20 30.69 9.86 -0.20
CA PRO A 20 30.37 10.18 1.18
C PRO A 20 28.95 9.70 1.47
N VAL A 21 28.83 8.74 2.38
CA VAL A 21 27.54 8.25 2.88
C VAL A 21 26.83 9.44 3.49
N LEU A 22 25.80 9.94 2.80
CA LEU A 22 24.96 11.05 3.27
C LEU A 22 24.24 10.60 4.55
N HIS A 23 24.82 10.91 5.71
CA HIS A 23 24.24 10.68 7.03
C HIS A 23 22.89 11.40 7.11
N GLY A 24 21.79 10.67 6.84
CA GLY A 24 20.42 11.16 6.96
C GLY A 24 19.47 10.66 5.86
N THR A 25 19.96 10.40 4.66
CA THR A 25 19.11 9.94 3.54
C THR A 25 18.90 8.44 3.63
N TRP A 26 17.67 7.96 3.41
CA TRP A 26 17.36 6.52 3.37
C TRP A 26 17.77 5.98 2.00
N THR A 27 18.58 4.93 2.00
CA THR A 27 18.96 4.22 0.76
C THR A 27 17.83 3.31 0.29
N GLU A 28 17.82 2.94 -0.99
CA GLU A 28 16.85 1.98 -1.52
C GLU A 28 17.00 0.59 -0.85
N GLU A 29 18.22 0.20 -0.49
CA GLU A 29 18.48 -1.05 0.22
C GLU A 29 17.83 -1.07 1.62
N GLU A 30 18.02 0.00 2.40
CA GLU A 30 17.37 0.16 3.70
C GLU A 30 15.84 0.15 3.58
N LEU A 31 15.30 0.86 2.58
CA LEU A 31 13.86 0.89 2.33
C LEU A 31 13.33 -0.49 1.93
N ARG A 32 14.03 -1.21 1.05
CA ARG A 32 13.66 -2.56 0.62
C ARG A 32 13.64 -3.55 1.78
N ALA A 33 14.69 -3.55 2.61
CA ALA A 33 14.75 -4.40 3.80
C ALA A 33 13.62 -4.07 4.79
N THR A 34 13.34 -2.79 5.00
CA THR A 34 12.24 -2.36 5.88
C THR A 34 10.87 -2.76 5.34
N VAL A 35 10.63 -2.61 4.03
CA VAL A 35 9.38 -3.02 3.38
C VAL A 35 9.21 -4.55 3.42
N SER A 36 10.28 -5.31 3.18
CA SER A 36 10.24 -6.77 3.28
C SER A 36 9.89 -7.24 4.70
N ALA A 37 10.55 -6.70 5.72
CA ALA A 37 10.23 -6.99 7.13
C ALA A 37 8.78 -6.61 7.48
N TYR A 38 8.32 -5.47 6.97
CA TYR A 38 6.94 -5.01 7.17
C TYR A 38 5.91 -5.97 6.55
N LEU A 39 6.13 -6.40 5.31
CA LEU A 39 5.26 -7.36 4.63
C LEU A 39 5.27 -8.73 5.33
N ALA A 40 6.42 -9.18 5.84
CA ALA A 40 6.50 -10.41 6.62
C ALA A 40 5.61 -10.33 7.88
N MET A 41 5.68 -9.24 8.65
CA MET A 41 4.79 -9.02 9.80
C MET A 41 3.32 -8.96 9.41
N ARG A 42 3.01 -8.31 8.29
CA ARG A 42 1.63 -8.21 7.78
C ARG A 42 1.06 -9.58 7.41
N THR A 43 1.84 -10.40 6.73
CA THR A 43 1.47 -11.79 6.40
C THR A 43 1.25 -12.63 7.66
N MET A 44 2.14 -12.50 8.66
CA MET A 44 1.94 -13.17 9.95
C MET A 44 0.64 -12.73 10.63
N GLU A 45 0.36 -11.43 10.66
CA GLU A 45 -0.89 -10.90 11.24
C GLU A 45 -2.14 -11.41 10.53
N GLN A 46 -2.14 -11.39 9.19
CA GLN A 46 -3.26 -11.89 8.39
C GLN A 46 -3.53 -13.37 8.61
N ASN A 47 -2.49 -14.16 8.89
CA ASN A 47 -2.60 -15.59 9.16
C ASN A 47 -2.79 -15.89 10.66
N GLY A 48 -2.98 -14.88 11.52
CA GLY A 48 -3.14 -15.06 12.97
C GLY A 48 -1.89 -15.57 13.69
N ILE A 49 -0.71 -15.46 13.06
CA ILE A 49 0.57 -15.90 13.62
C ILE A 49 1.14 -14.77 14.49
N PRO A 50 1.41 -15.01 15.79
CA PRO A 50 1.96 -13.99 16.66
C PRO A 50 3.40 -13.63 16.27
N PHE A 51 3.74 -12.34 16.41
CA PHE A 51 5.10 -11.82 16.16
C PHE A 51 5.42 -10.66 17.11
N VAL A 52 6.72 -10.38 17.27
CA VAL A 52 7.21 -9.29 18.12
C VAL A 52 7.89 -8.24 17.25
N LYS A 53 7.19 -7.12 17.02
CA LYS A 53 7.67 -5.98 16.21
C LYS A 53 9.09 -5.53 16.54
N LYS A 54 9.44 -5.47 17.83
CA LYS A 54 10.75 -5.04 18.30
C LYS A 54 11.90 -5.87 17.70
N ARG A 55 11.72 -7.18 17.47
CA ARG A 55 12.76 -8.04 16.88
C ARG A 55 13.17 -7.55 15.49
N TYR A 56 12.20 -7.24 14.63
CA TYR A 56 12.45 -6.68 13.30
C TYR A 56 13.18 -5.34 13.36
N TYR A 57 12.83 -4.47 14.32
CA TYR A 57 13.50 -3.18 14.47
C TYR A 57 14.96 -3.36 14.90
N THR A 58 15.21 -4.26 15.86
CA THR A 58 16.55 -4.58 16.36
C THR A 58 17.42 -5.20 15.26
N GLU A 59 16.89 -6.14 14.49
CA GLU A 59 17.60 -6.77 13.37
C GLU A 59 18.00 -5.74 12.29
N LEU A 60 17.05 -4.90 11.86
CA LEU A 60 17.33 -3.84 10.89
C LEU A 60 18.29 -2.77 11.44
N ALA A 61 18.16 -2.41 12.73
CA ALA A 61 19.07 -1.49 13.41
C ALA A 61 20.51 -1.99 13.41
N ASN A 62 20.70 -3.27 13.74
CA ASN A 62 22.01 -3.92 13.72
C ASN A 62 22.59 -4.02 12.32
N GLN A 63 21.75 -4.25 11.30
CA GLN A 63 22.18 -4.37 9.92
C GLN A 63 22.64 -3.05 9.30
N PHE A 64 21.90 -1.95 9.54
CA PHE A 64 22.10 -0.68 8.83
C PHE A 64 22.61 0.47 9.71
N GLY A 65 22.85 0.23 11.00
CA GLY A 65 23.42 1.22 11.91
C GLY A 65 22.50 2.40 12.25
N ARG A 66 21.18 2.24 12.10
CA ARG A 66 20.16 3.21 12.57
C ARG A 66 19.54 2.76 13.88
N THR A 67 18.82 3.66 14.55
CA THR A 67 18.10 3.34 15.78
C THR A 67 16.84 2.53 15.50
N GLU A 68 16.42 1.69 16.45
CA GLU A 68 15.13 0.95 16.37
C GLU A 68 13.94 1.90 16.11
N LYS A 69 13.96 3.07 16.76
CA LYS A 69 12.92 4.11 16.61
C LYS A 69 12.85 4.64 15.17
N ALA A 70 13.97 4.71 14.46
CA ALA A 70 13.97 5.13 13.06
C ALA A 70 13.26 4.11 12.16
N PHE A 71 13.46 2.81 12.41
CA PHE A 71 12.76 1.73 11.69
C PHE A 71 11.29 1.64 12.04
N GLU A 72 10.92 1.80 13.31
CA GLU A 72 9.52 1.89 13.72
C GLU A 72 8.81 3.02 12.96
N TYR A 73 9.39 4.22 12.95
CA TYR A 73 8.79 5.36 12.24
C TYR A 73 8.74 5.16 10.73
N ARG A 74 9.77 4.52 10.14
CA ARG A 74 9.75 4.16 8.72
C ARG A 74 8.64 3.16 8.41
N MET A 75 8.36 2.22 9.29
CA MET A 75 7.24 1.29 9.14
C MET A 75 5.86 1.96 9.34
N GLN A 76 5.78 3.01 10.15
CA GLN A 76 4.58 3.88 10.19
C GLN A 76 4.40 4.66 8.89
N ASN A 77 5.49 5.09 8.22
CA ASN A 77 5.42 5.67 6.87
C ASN A 77 4.94 4.65 5.82
N ILE A 78 5.41 3.41 5.90
CA ILE A 78 4.92 2.31 5.03
C ILE A 78 3.41 2.12 5.25
N SER A 79 2.96 2.10 6.51
CA SER A 79 1.54 2.01 6.86
C SER A 79 0.70 3.14 6.27
N TYR A 80 1.26 4.35 6.17
CA TYR A 80 0.62 5.45 5.47
C TYR A 80 0.52 5.22 3.96
N ILE A 81 1.55 4.69 3.31
CA ILE A 81 1.47 4.32 1.89
C ILE A 81 0.42 3.20 1.68
N CYS A 82 0.36 2.19 2.55
CA CYS A 82 -0.70 1.17 2.52
C CYS A 82 -2.10 1.79 2.64
N ALA A 83 -2.30 2.76 3.54
CA ALA A 83 -3.57 3.46 3.69
C ALA A 83 -3.97 4.23 2.41
N LEU A 84 -3.03 4.90 1.74
CA LEU A 84 -3.28 5.55 0.44
C LEU A 84 -3.64 4.56 -0.68
N LEU A 85 -3.10 3.34 -0.61
CA LEU A 85 -3.46 2.24 -1.50
C LEU A 85 -4.80 1.59 -1.17
N GLY A 86 -5.43 1.94 -0.05
CA GLY A 86 -6.68 1.33 0.42
C GLY A 86 -6.48 -0.06 1.01
N ARG A 87 -5.26 -0.33 1.52
CA ARG A 87 -4.84 -1.60 2.10
C ARG A 87 -4.80 -1.50 3.62
N THR A 88 -4.98 -2.64 4.29
CA THR A 88 -4.72 -2.75 5.73
C THR A 88 -3.23 -2.60 6.04
N TRP A 89 -2.91 -2.18 7.27
CA TRP A 89 -1.55 -2.03 7.77
C TRP A 89 -1.37 -2.82 9.07
N VAL A 90 -0.12 -3.08 9.44
CA VAL A 90 0.23 -3.86 10.63
C VAL A 90 -0.29 -3.18 11.91
N SER A 91 -0.98 -3.92 12.79
CA SER A 91 -1.59 -3.34 13.99
C SER A 91 -0.57 -2.65 14.91
N GLY A 92 -0.96 -1.47 15.39
CA GLY A 92 -0.12 -0.61 16.23
C GLY A 92 0.98 0.15 15.49
N LEU A 93 1.16 -0.04 14.18
CA LEU A 93 1.97 0.83 13.32
C LEU A 93 1.07 1.86 12.64
N LYS A 94 0.66 2.89 13.39
CA LYS A 94 -0.28 3.89 12.87
C LYS A 94 0.32 4.65 11.68
N PRO A 95 -0.44 4.89 10.58
CA PRO A 95 -0.01 5.70 9.44
C PRO A 95 0.60 7.06 9.81
N ALA A 96 1.87 7.29 9.44
CA ALA A 96 2.55 8.57 9.61
C ALA A 96 2.88 9.22 8.25
N LYS A 97 2.39 10.44 8.02
CA LYS A 97 2.43 11.11 6.70
C LYS A 97 3.81 11.68 6.31
N ASN A 98 4.77 11.74 7.24
CA ASN A 98 6.08 12.38 7.04
C ASN A 98 7.05 11.49 6.23
N VAL A 99 6.69 11.16 5.00
CA VAL A 99 7.47 10.27 4.13
C VAL A 99 8.51 11.02 3.29
N GLY A 100 8.14 12.23 2.84
CA GLY A 100 8.90 13.04 1.89
C GLY A 100 8.64 12.62 0.43
N PRO A 101 8.76 13.55 -0.54
CA PRO A 101 8.40 13.30 -1.94
C PRO A 101 9.26 12.24 -2.63
N HIS A 102 10.50 12.05 -2.19
CA HIS A 102 11.41 11.07 -2.78
C HIS A 102 11.07 9.63 -2.35
N ASN A 103 10.76 9.43 -1.06
CA ASN A 103 10.57 8.08 -0.54
C ASN A 103 9.18 7.50 -0.84
N ALA A 104 8.15 8.33 -0.99
CA ALA A 104 6.79 7.85 -1.26
C ALA A 104 6.69 6.95 -2.53
N PRO A 105 7.19 7.36 -3.72
CA PRO A 105 7.17 6.50 -4.90
C PRO A 105 8.06 5.27 -4.75
N ILE A 106 9.19 5.36 -4.03
CA ILE A 106 10.09 4.21 -3.80
C ILE A 106 9.40 3.17 -2.92
N ILE A 107 8.77 3.58 -1.82
CA ILE A 107 8.05 2.69 -0.91
C ILE A 107 6.86 2.03 -1.63
N GLU A 108 6.08 2.80 -2.41
CA GLU A 108 4.97 2.23 -3.19
C GLU A 108 5.48 1.19 -4.20
N ARG A 109 6.55 1.50 -4.95
CA ARG A 109 7.17 0.56 -5.89
C ARG A 109 7.62 -0.72 -5.20
N LEU A 110 8.31 -0.61 -4.06
CA LEU A 110 8.80 -1.76 -3.30
C LEU A 110 7.66 -2.62 -2.75
N LEU A 111 6.57 -2.02 -2.27
CA LEU A 111 5.38 -2.75 -1.84
C LEU A 111 4.77 -3.53 -3.01
N CYS A 112 4.59 -2.88 -4.16
CA CYS A 112 4.07 -3.53 -5.37
C CYS A 112 4.97 -4.67 -5.82
N GLU A 113 6.27 -4.43 -5.95
CA GLU A 113 7.26 -5.41 -6.40
C GLU A 113 7.29 -6.66 -5.51
N LEU A 114 7.33 -6.49 -4.19
CA LEU A 114 7.39 -7.60 -3.24
C LEU A 114 6.06 -8.36 -3.09
N ASP A 115 4.93 -7.72 -3.36
CA ASP A 115 3.61 -8.36 -3.42
C ASP A 115 3.28 -8.95 -4.81
N GLY A 116 4.19 -8.86 -5.78
CA GLY A 116 3.96 -9.30 -7.16
C GLY A 116 2.85 -8.53 -7.89
N GLN A 117 2.59 -7.28 -7.46
CA GLN A 117 1.58 -6.41 -8.03
C GLN A 117 2.22 -5.34 -8.94
N PRO A 118 1.51 -4.86 -9.97
CA PRO A 118 1.99 -3.77 -10.80
C PRO A 118 2.08 -2.46 -10.01
N TYR A 119 3.11 -1.67 -10.30
CA TYR A 119 3.23 -0.32 -9.75
C TYR A 119 2.24 0.64 -10.44
N THR A 120 1.42 1.34 -9.66
CA THR A 120 0.38 2.25 -10.18
C THR A 120 0.74 3.74 -10.03
N GLY A 121 1.61 4.09 -9.08
CA GLY A 121 1.95 5.47 -8.73
C GLY A 121 0.83 6.23 -8.02
N LYS A 122 -0.21 5.51 -7.56
CA LYS A 122 -1.39 6.09 -6.93
C LYS A 122 -1.02 6.71 -5.59
N ALA A 123 -0.34 5.97 -4.71
CA ALA A 123 -0.02 6.48 -3.38
C ALA A 123 0.98 7.65 -3.45
N ALA A 124 1.93 7.59 -4.37
CA ALA A 124 2.84 8.71 -4.64
C ALA A 124 2.07 9.97 -5.07
N PHE A 125 1.09 9.82 -5.97
CA PHE A 125 0.23 10.93 -6.40
C PHE A 125 -0.63 11.47 -5.26
N GLU A 126 -1.32 10.62 -4.50
CA GLU A 126 -2.14 11.03 -3.36
C GLU A 126 -1.30 11.71 -2.27
N HIS A 127 -0.06 11.25 -2.03
CA HIS A 127 0.87 11.93 -1.13
C HIS A 127 1.20 13.35 -1.62
N GLN A 128 1.41 13.52 -2.92
CA GLN A 128 1.64 14.83 -3.53
C GLN A 128 0.41 15.75 -3.40
N VAL A 129 -0.80 15.23 -3.67
CA VAL A 129 -2.07 15.96 -3.49
C VAL A 129 -2.21 16.43 -2.04
N SER A 130 -1.98 15.55 -1.07
CA SER A 130 -2.03 15.89 0.36
C SER A 130 -1.11 17.05 0.72
N ARG A 131 0.07 17.16 0.10
CA ARG A 131 0.99 18.28 0.34
C ARG A 131 0.47 19.60 -0.22
N TYR A 132 -0.18 19.58 -1.38
CA TYR A 132 -0.81 20.79 -1.91
C TYR A 132 -2.00 21.24 -1.05
N GLN A 133 -2.79 20.30 -0.53
CA GLN A 133 -3.91 20.61 0.38
C GLN A 133 -3.48 21.26 1.70
N THR A 134 -2.23 21.03 2.15
CA THR A 134 -1.70 21.70 3.36
C THR A 134 -1.22 23.13 3.12
N LYS A 135 -1.19 23.61 1.86
CA LYS A 135 -0.76 24.98 1.57
C LYS A 135 -1.90 25.95 1.89
N PRO A 136 -1.60 27.10 2.53
CA PRO A 136 -2.62 28.10 2.85
C PRO A 136 -3.22 28.75 1.60
N VAL A 137 -2.43 28.84 0.52
CA VAL A 137 -2.85 29.37 -0.76
C VAL A 137 -2.36 28.44 -1.87
N LEU A 138 -3.27 28.03 -2.74
CA LEU A 138 -2.99 27.30 -3.97
C LEU A 138 -3.59 28.10 -5.13
N PRO A 139 -2.78 28.69 -6.02
CA PRO A 139 -3.32 29.38 -7.20
C PRO A 139 -4.05 28.39 -8.10
N THR A 140 -5.04 28.88 -8.85
CA THR A 140 -5.80 28.08 -9.81
C THR A 140 -4.83 27.37 -10.77
N PRO A 141 -4.81 26.03 -10.81
CA PRO A 141 -3.91 25.32 -11.70
C PRO A 141 -4.40 25.41 -13.14
N ILE A 142 -3.48 25.66 -14.08
CA ILE A 142 -3.79 25.63 -15.53
C ILE A 142 -4.09 24.21 -16.05
N GLY A 143 -3.73 23.19 -15.26
CA GLY A 143 -3.88 21.79 -15.63
C GLY A 143 -2.91 21.32 -16.72
N ILE A 144 -3.20 20.15 -17.27
CA ILE A 144 -2.49 19.58 -18.44
C ILE A 144 -3.54 19.48 -19.54
N GLN A 145 -3.38 20.26 -20.61
CA GLN A 145 -4.36 20.32 -21.71
C GLN A 145 -4.40 19.01 -22.50
N GLU A 146 -3.23 18.41 -22.72
CA GLU A 146 -3.07 17.14 -23.42
C GLU A 146 -2.37 16.13 -22.49
N PRO A 147 -3.13 15.41 -21.65
CA PRO A 147 -2.55 14.44 -20.73
C PRO A 147 -1.92 13.27 -21.49
N GLN A 148 -0.70 12.90 -21.11
CA GLN A 148 -0.02 11.74 -21.68
C GLN A 148 -0.75 10.45 -21.31
N GLN A 149 -1.07 9.63 -22.31
CA GLN A 149 -1.58 8.28 -22.10
C GLN A 149 -0.52 7.41 -21.40
N ARG A 150 -0.97 6.60 -20.45
CA ARG A 150 -0.12 5.62 -19.76
C ARG A 150 -0.78 4.26 -19.87
N TYR A 151 -0.02 3.26 -20.30
CA TYR A 151 -0.45 1.87 -20.31
C TYR A 151 0.02 1.21 -19.02
N ALA A 152 -0.90 0.55 -18.31
CA ALA A 152 -0.60 -0.19 -17.09
C ALA A 152 -1.09 -1.63 -17.26
N THR A 153 -0.29 -2.57 -16.77
CA THR A 153 -0.73 -3.97 -16.64
C THR A 153 -1.49 -4.08 -15.33
N ASN A 154 -2.67 -4.70 -15.34
CA ASN A 154 -3.46 -4.93 -14.14
C ASN A 154 -3.66 -6.43 -13.94
N THR A 155 -3.43 -6.91 -12.72
CA THR A 155 -3.78 -8.26 -12.31
C THR A 155 -5.28 -8.34 -12.09
N SER A 156 -5.95 -9.28 -12.76
CA SER A 156 -7.36 -9.61 -12.54
C SER A 156 -7.49 -11.04 -12.03
N TYR A 157 -8.54 -11.28 -11.26
CA TYR A 157 -8.86 -12.60 -10.72
C TYR A 157 -10.18 -13.06 -11.32
N GLY A 158 -10.26 -14.33 -11.71
CA GLY A 158 -11.53 -14.96 -12.08
C GLY A 158 -12.48 -14.92 -10.89
N ARG A 159 -13.75 -14.62 -11.15
CA ARG A 159 -14.80 -14.54 -10.13
C ARG A 159 -15.98 -15.42 -10.52
N ASP A 160 -16.58 -16.09 -9.55
CA ASP A 160 -17.81 -16.83 -9.73
C ASP A 160 -18.99 -15.84 -9.78
N PRO A 161 -19.66 -15.70 -10.94
CA PRO A 161 -20.83 -14.83 -11.05
C PRO A 161 -21.95 -15.22 -10.09
N LYS A 162 -22.03 -16.49 -9.67
CA LYS A 162 -23.04 -16.97 -8.72
C LYS A 162 -22.83 -16.39 -7.33
N VAL A 163 -21.58 -16.24 -6.88
CA VAL A 163 -21.27 -15.59 -5.59
C VAL A 163 -21.75 -14.14 -5.62
N LYS A 164 -21.40 -13.39 -6.68
CA LYS A 164 -21.86 -12.01 -6.84
C LYS A 164 -23.39 -11.91 -6.87
N ALA A 165 -24.05 -12.72 -7.68
CA ALA A 165 -25.51 -12.71 -7.81
C ALA A 165 -26.19 -13.04 -6.48
N TRP A 166 -25.75 -14.11 -5.80
CA TRP A 166 -26.31 -14.54 -4.53
C TRP A 166 -26.19 -13.46 -3.45
N VAL A 167 -25.04 -12.80 -3.34
CA VAL A 167 -24.79 -11.72 -2.35
C VAL A 167 -25.71 -10.52 -2.62
N LEU A 168 -25.84 -10.10 -3.88
CA LEU A 168 -26.72 -8.98 -4.25
C LEU A 168 -28.21 -9.30 -4.02
N MET A 169 -28.64 -10.52 -4.35
CA MET A 169 -30.01 -10.97 -4.10
C MET A 169 -30.31 -11.03 -2.62
N THR A 170 -29.39 -11.57 -1.82
CA THR A 170 -29.54 -11.69 -0.36
C THR A 170 -29.61 -10.32 0.31
N ALA A 171 -28.84 -9.35 -0.20
CA ALA A 171 -28.84 -7.98 0.29
C ALA A 171 -30.16 -7.22 -0.01
N ALA A 172 -30.99 -7.73 -0.94
CA ALA A 172 -32.29 -7.16 -1.29
C ALA A 172 -32.25 -5.63 -1.53
N GLY A 173 -31.21 -5.15 -2.21
CA GLY A 173 -31.02 -3.73 -2.51
C GLY A 173 -30.62 -2.85 -1.32
N HIS A 174 -30.24 -3.44 -0.18
CA HIS A 174 -29.76 -2.72 1.00
C HIS A 174 -28.28 -3.00 1.26
N CYS A 175 -27.52 -1.97 1.64
CA CYS A 175 -26.12 -2.10 2.01
C CYS A 175 -25.97 -2.93 3.29
N GLU A 176 -25.17 -4.00 3.27
CA GLU A 176 -24.97 -4.87 4.44
C GLU A 176 -24.10 -4.22 5.55
N SER A 177 -23.52 -3.03 5.31
CA SER A 177 -22.77 -2.27 6.33
C SER A 177 -23.60 -1.19 7.03
N CYS A 178 -24.37 -0.39 6.28
CA CYS A 178 -25.13 0.74 6.86
C CYS A 178 -26.65 0.53 6.86
N ALA A 179 -27.13 -0.60 6.34
CA ALA A 179 -28.54 -0.96 6.16
C ALA A 179 -29.37 0.02 5.30
N GLN A 180 -28.75 1.05 4.72
CA GLN A 180 -29.44 1.98 3.83
C GLN A 180 -29.72 1.32 2.47
N PRO A 181 -30.81 1.71 1.79
CA PRO A 181 -31.07 1.26 0.42
C PRO A 181 -29.94 1.70 -0.52
N ALA A 182 -29.83 1.02 -1.66
CA ALA A 182 -28.92 1.39 -2.73
C ALA A 182 -29.15 2.86 -3.13
N PRO A 183 -28.07 3.63 -3.39
CA PRO A 183 -28.18 5.07 -3.63
C PRO A 183 -28.91 5.40 -4.95
N PHE A 184 -28.93 4.46 -5.90
CA PHE A 184 -29.60 4.59 -7.18
C PHE A 184 -29.83 3.21 -7.80
N HIS A 185 -30.58 3.17 -8.90
CA HIS A 185 -30.76 1.99 -9.74
C HIS A 185 -29.91 2.11 -11.00
N ALA A 186 -29.33 0.99 -11.44
CA ALA A 186 -28.69 0.89 -12.74
C ALA A 186 -29.70 1.10 -13.87
N THR A 187 -29.22 1.39 -15.07
CA THR A 187 -30.07 1.49 -16.27
C THR A 187 -30.81 0.20 -16.59
N THR A 188 -30.35 -0.94 -16.07
CA THR A 188 -31.04 -2.25 -16.14
C THR A 188 -32.18 -2.40 -15.15
N GLY A 189 -32.38 -1.44 -14.23
CA GLY A 189 -33.41 -1.45 -13.19
C GLY A 189 -32.94 -1.99 -11.84
N ASP A 190 -31.78 -2.64 -11.78
CA ASP A 190 -31.26 -3.25 -10.55
C ASP A 190 -30.75 -2.21 -9.54
N ALA A 191 -30.96 -2.46 -8.25
CA ALA A 191 -30.41 -1.65 -7.17
C ALA A 191 -28.87 -1.68 -7.20
N PHE A 192 -28.21 -0.52 -7.20
CA PHE A 192 -26.77 -0.44 -7.37
C PHE A 192 -26.00 -0.65 -6.04
N LEU A 193 -25.46 -1.86 -5.86
CA LEU A 193 -24.52 -2.21 -4.79
C LEU A 193 -23.26 -2.85 -5.39
N GLU A 194 -22.13 -2.71 -4.70
CA GLU A 194 -20.85 -3.29 -5.06
C GLU A 194 -20.55 -4.49 -4.15
N VAL A 195 -20.16 -5.62 -4.73
CA VAL A 195 -19.68 -6.77 -3.96
C VAL A 195 -18.21 -6.57 -3.61
N HIS A 196 -17.90 -6.65 -2.32
CA HIS A 196 -16.58 -6.44 -1.74
C HIS A 196 -16.12 -7.69 -0.99
N HIS A 197 -14.90 -8.15 -1.27
CA HIS A 197 -14.22 -9.19 -0.49
C HIS A 197 -13.56 -8.58 0.74
N LEU A 198 -13.89 -9.07 1.94
CA LEU A 198 -13.29 -8.60 3.17
C LEU A 198 -11.79 -8.87 3.15
N ARG A 199 -11.35 -10.13 3.10
CA ARG A 199 -9.98 -10.44 2.70
C ARG A 199 -9.89 -10.29 1.18
N THR A 200 -9.13 -9.32 0.69
CA THR A 200 -9.12 -9.04 -0.75
C THR A 200 -8.48 -10.19 -1.54
N LEU A 201 -8.88 -10.39 -2.80
CA LEU A 201 -8.29 -11.43 -3.65
C LEU A 201 -6.77 -11.24 -3.82
N ALA A 202 -6.31 -9.99 -3.86
CA ALA A 202 -4.88 -9.66 -3.92
C ALA A 202 -4.11 -10.02 -2.64
N GLU A 203 -4.81 -10.24 -1.53
CA GLU A 203 -4.26 -10.70 -0.25
C GLU A 203 -4.54 -12.19 -0.01
N GLY A 204 -4.94 -12.92 -1.05
CA GLY A 204 -5.23 -14.35 -1.00
C GLY A 204 -6.58 -14.72 -0.40
N GLY A 205 -7.53 -13.77 -0.30
CA GLY A 205 -8.89 -14.08 0.12
C GLY A 205 -9.65 -14.90 -0.92
N SER A 206 -10.62 -15.69 -0.47
CA SER A 206 -11.43 -16.55 -1.33
C SER A 206 -12.56 -15.77 -2.00
N ASP A 207 -12.98 -16.21 -3.19
CA ASP A 207 -14.19 -15.71 -3.85
C ASP A 207 -15.40 -16.55 -3.44
N THR A 208 -15.86 -16.36 -2.19
CA THR A 208 -16.94 -17.13 -1.59
C THR A 208 -17.91 -16.24 -0.82
N ILE A 209 -19.13 -16.74 -0.60
CA ILE A 209 -20.15 -16.02 0.19
C ILE A 209 -19.71 -15.76 1.64
N SER A 210 -18.71 -16.49 2.16
CA SER A 210 -18.17 -16.27 3.51
C SER A 210 -17.14 -15.14 3.60
N ASN A 211 -16.70 -14.61 2.46
CA ASN A 211 -15.74 -13.51 2.40
C ASN A 211 -16.31 -12.26 1.70
N THR A 212 -17.48 -12.34 1.08
CA THR A 212 -18.04 -11.23 0.28
C THR A 212 -19.21 -10.51 0.94
N VAL A 213 -19.36 -9.21 0.73
CA VAL A 213 -20.50 -8.39 1.20
C VAL A 213 -21.00 -7.44 0.11
N ALA A 214 -22.29 -7.12 0.08
CA ALA A 214 -22.90 -6.10 -0.77
C ALA A 214 -22.89 -4.74 -0.06
N LEU A 215 -22.28 -3.74 -0.67
CA LEU A 215 -22.09 -2.43 -0.08
C LEU A 215 -22.53 -1.31 -1.02
N CYS A 216 -23.03 -0.21 -0.45
CA CYS A 216 -23.14 1.02 -1.21
C CYS A 216 -21.73 1.58 -1.51
N PRO A 217 -21.57 2.41 -2.54
CA PRO A 217 -20.27 2.98 -2.91
C PRO A 217 -19.56 3.69 -1.75
N ASN A 218 -20.30 4.40 -0.89
CA ASN A 218 -19.75 5.09 0.27
C ASN A 218 -19.15 4.11 1.29
N CYS A 219 -19.91 3.08 1.69
CA CYS A 219 -19.43 2.08 2.64
C CYS A 219 -18.29 1.23 2.07
N HIS A 220 -18.32 0.95 0.76
CA HIS A 220 -17.24 0.24 0.09
C HIS A 220 -15.94 1.05 0.11
N ARG A 221 -15.98 2.34 -0.22
CA ARG A 221 -14.80 3.22 -0.12
C ARG A 221 -14.33 3.37 1.34
N GLU A 222 -15.25 3.46 2.30
CA GLU A 222 -14.89 3.59 3.71
C GLU A 222 -14.18 2.36 4.27
N LEU A 223 -14.51 1.15 3.81
CA LEU A 223 -13.76 -0.07 4.18
C LEU A 223 -12.33 -0.10 3.65
N HIS A 224 -12.01 0.68 2.61
CA HIS A 224 -10.66 0.80 2.07
C HIS A 224 -9.87 1.97 2.64
N TYR A 225 -10.50 3.13 2.84
CA TYR A 225 -9.79 4.39 3.15
C TYR A 225 -10.25 5.04 4.45
N GLY A 226 -11.33 4.55 5.06
CA GLY A 226 -11.94 5.15 6.24
C GLY A 226 -11.12 4.91 7.50
N VAL A 227 -11.09 5.90 8.39
CA VAL A 227 -10.47 5.77 9.72
C VAL A 227 -11.09 4.62 10.53
N ASN A 228 -12.37 4.33 10.28
CA ASN A 228 -13.13 3.27 10.96
C ASN A 228 -13.14 1.94 10.20
N GLN A 229 -12.29 1.75 9.17
CA GLN A 229 -12.30 0.54 8.35
C GLN A 229 -12.24 -0.76 9.16
N ALA A 230 -11.40 -0.79 10.21
CA ALA A 230 -11.23 -1.97 11.06
C ALA A 230 -12.48 -2.24 11.89
N GLN A 231 -13.07 -1.19 12.49
CA GLN A 231 -14.30 -1.31 13.26
C GLN A 231 -15.48 -1.74 12.36
N LYS A 232 -15.59 -1.19 11.15
CA LYS A 232 -16.65 -1.54 10.21
C LYS A 232 -16.54 -2.98 9.72
N ARG A 233 -15.32 -3.42 9.43
CA ARG A 233 -15.03 -4.82 9.11
C ARG A 233 -15.41 -5.75 10.25
N GLU A 234 -15.06 -5.38 11.48
CA GLU A 234 -15.45 -6.15 12.67
C GLU A 234 -16.97 -6.23 12.82
N ALA A 235 -17.66 -5.09 12.67
CA ALA A 235 -19.12 -5.05 12.73
C ALA A 235 -19.79 -5.94 11.67
N LEU A 236 -19.22 -6.04 10.46
CA LEU A 236 -19.71 -6.95 9.43
C LEU A 236 -19.61 -8.42 9.87
N TYR A 237 -18.45 -8.85 10.40
CA TYR A 237 -18.28 -10.21 10.91
C TYR A 237 -19.24 -10.54 12.05
N GLN A 238 -19.59 -9.56 12.88
CA GLN A 238 -20.58 -9.75 13.97
C GLN A 238 -22.02 -9.78 13.46
N ALA A 239 -22.34 -8.98 12.42
CA ALA A 239 -23.70 -8.82 11.93
C ALA A 239 -24.13 -9.89 10.92
N LEU A 240 -23.19 -10.50 10.18
CA LEU A 240 -23.49 -11.42 9.08
C LEU A 240 -22.97 -12.84 9.42
N PRO A 241 -23.82 -13.77 9.86
CA PRO A 241 -23.41 -15.10 10.31
C PRO A 241 -22.71 -15.95 9.25
N ARG A 242 -22.93 -15.63 7.97
CA ARG A 242 -22.29 -16.34 6.84
C ARG A 242 -20.80 -16.01 6.70
N LEU A 243 -20.32 -14.92 7.29
CA LEU A 243 -18.93 -14.50 7.14
C LEU A 243 -17.99 -15.33 8.03
N VAL A 244 -16.86 -15.75 7.45
CA VAL A 244 -15.81 -16.51 8.14
C VAL A 244 -14.48 -15.78 7.96
N ARG A 245 -13.71 -15.63 9.03
CA ARG A 245 -12.38 -15.02 8.94
C ARG A 245 -11.41 -15.96 8.25
N GLU A 246 -10.78 -15.43 7.23
CA GLU A 246 -9.70 -16.05 6.46
C GLU A 246 -8.37 -15.36 6.76
#